data_AF-A0A7X5ZHY4-F1
#
_entry.id   AF-A0A7X5ZHY4-F1
#
_cell.length_a   1.000
_cell.length_b   1.000
_cell.length_c   1.000
_cell.angle_alpha   90.00
_cell.angle_beta   90.00
_cell.angle_gamma   90.00
#
_symmetry.space_group_name_H-M   'P 1'
#
loop_
_entity.id
_entity.type
_entity.pdbx_description
1 polymer ?
#
loop_
_entity_poly.entity_id
_entity_poly.type
_entity_poly.pdbx_seq_one_letter_code
_entity_poly.pdbx_strand_id
1 'polypeptide(L)'
;MKIAAFALLLALPAFAQTSPPPGTHGEPAPSAEPMRRFEWRDAQAGFTFVGPARWAGVVQAVRLEHGDGVRFVAGGKTLLTLHSGDEAKARILVASGDRELSRHDGRVVTITPGDDGEGLGLSDDELAAAVQWDGAASGEASR
;
A
#
# COMPACT_ATOMS: atom_id res chain seq x y z
N MET A 1 -32.92 78.21 11.23
CA MET A 1 -32.80 77.17 10.16
C MET A 1 -31.51 76.40 10.47
N LYS A 2 -31.39 75.06 10.50
CA LYS A 2 -32.21 73.91 10.08
C LYS A 2 -31.56 72.68 10.80
N ILE A 3 -32.21 72.15 11.83
CA ILE A 3 -32.66 70.75 12.04
C ILE A 3 -31.63 69.64 11.77
N ALA A 4 -31.41 68.85 12.82
CA ALA A 4 -30.61 67.63 12.94
C ALA A 4 -31.13 66.44 12.12
N ALA A 5 -30.26 65.46 11.85
CA ALA A 5 -30.66 64.05 11.78
C ALA A 5 -29.45 63.11 11.93
N PHE A 6 -29.60 62.19 12.88
CA PHE A 6 -28.82 60.98 13.16
C PHE A 6 -29.07 59.91 12.08
N ALA A 7 -28.08 59.09 11.73
CA ALA A 7 -28.31 57.71 11.28
C ALA A 7 -27.04 56.85 11.40
N LEU A 8 -27.08 55.97 12.39
CA LEU A 8 -26.15 54.87 12.67
C LEU A 8 -26.47 53.71 11.71
N LEU A 9 -25.49 53.19 10.95
CA LEU A 9 -25.66 51.93 10.21
C LEU A 9 -24.47 51.00 10.45
N LEU A 10 -24.76 49.98 11.26
CA LEU A 10 -23.96 48.78 11.48
C LEU A 10 -23.72 48.05 10.15
N ALA A 11 -22.47 47.96 9.69
CA ALA A 11 -22.07 47.04 8.64
C ALA A 11 -21.38 45.84 9.27
N LEU A 12 -22.12 44.74 9.44
CA LEU A 12 -21.52 43.43 9.73
C LEU A 12 -20.75 42.94 8.50
N PRO A 13 -19.51 42.43 8.63
CA PRO A 13 -18.87 41.71 7.54
C PRO A 13 -19.60 40.38 7.32
N ALA A 14 -20.11 40.20 6.11
CA ALA A 14 -20.76 38.98 5.68
C ALA A 14 -19.81 37.79 5.86
N PHE A 15 -20.31 36.73 6.50
CA PHE A 15 -19.67 35.42 6.50
C PHE A 15 -19.47 34.98 5.06
N ALA A 16 -18.22 34.78 4.65
CA ALA A 16 -17.89 34.15 3.38
C ALA A 16 -18.48 32.74 3.39
N GLN A 17 -19.53 32.54 2.60
CA GLN A 17 -20.05 31.21 2.35
C GLN A 17 -18.99 30.49 1.51
N THR A 18 -18.23 29.60 2.13
CA THR A 18 -17.44 28.59 1.42
C THR A 18 -18.41 27.76 0.60
N SER A 19 -18.50 28.04 -0.69
CA SER A 19 -19.23 27.19 -1.62
C SER A 19 -18.65 25.77 -1.50
N PRO A 20 -19.47 24.75 -1.24
CA PRO A 20 -19.00 23.37 -1.39
C PRO A 20 -18.49 23.20 -2.82
N PRO A 21 -17.41 22.42 -3.03
CA PRO A 21 -16.85 22.23 -4.36
C PRO A 21 -17.95 21.75 -5.31
N PRO A 22 -18.05 22.32 -6.53
CA PRO A 22 -19.12 22.02 -7.44
C PRO A 22 -19.07 20.54 -7.84
N GLY A 23 -20.01 19.75 -7.31
CA GLY A 23 -20.50 18.55 -7.97
C GLY A 23 -21.75 18.95 -8.73
N THR A 24 -21.73 18.87 -10.05
CA THR A 24 -22.88 19.21 -10.89
C THR A 24 -24.02 18.24 -10.57
N HIS A 25 -25.15 18.77 -10.06
CA HIS A 25 -26.30 17.94 -9.72
C HIS A 25 -26.86 17.29 -11.00
N GLY A 26 -26.80 15.95 -11.10
CA GLY A 26 -27.26 15.19 -12.28
C GLY A 26 -26.16 14.68 -13.21
N GLU A 27 -24.90 15.04 -12.98
CA GLU A 27 -23.78 14.35 -13.64
C GLU A 27 -23.52 13.01 -12.93
N PRO A 28 -23.22 11.93 -13.68
CA PRO A 28 -22.78 10.68 -13.07
C PRO A 28 -21.55 10.96 -12.20
N ALA A 29 -21.47 10.27 -11.05
CA ALA A 29 -20.31 10.37 -10.18
C ALA A 29 -19.03 10.13 -11.01
N PRO A 30 -17.99 10.97 -10.85
CA PRO A 30 -16.73 10.77 -11.55
C PRO A 30 -16.26 9.34 -11.29
N SER A 31 -15.80 8.66 -12.33
CA SER A 31 -15.30 7.29 -12.23
C SER A 31 -14.26 7.21 -11.11
N ALA A 32 -14.48 6.34 -10.14
CA ALA A 32 -13.53 6.16 -9.06
C ALA A 32 -12.15 5.82 -9.66
N GLU A 33 -11.16 6.69 -9.44
CA GLU A 33 -9.79 6.35 -9.80
C GLU A 33 -9.40 5.09 -9.03
N PRO A 34 -8.81 4.08 -9.70
CA PRO A 34 -8.38 2.87 -9.02
C PRO A 34 -7.39 3.26 -7.93
N MET A 35 -7.68 2.88 -6.68
CA MET A 35 -6.82 3.18 -5.55
C MET A 35 -5.41 2.66 -5.85
N ARG A 36 -4.41 3.55 -5.78
CA ARG A 36 -3.01 3.19 -6.03
C ARG A 36 -2.62 2.08 -5.07
N ARG A 37 -2.12 0.96 -5.61
CA ARG A 37 -1.64 -0.17 -4.81
C ARG A 37 -0.19 0.04 -4.42
N PHE A 38 0.23 -0.62 -3.34
CA PHE A 38 1.63 -0.71 -3.01
C PHE A 38 2.31 -1.69 -3.96
N GLU A 39 3.45 -1.30 -4.52
CA GLU A 39 4.22 -2.16 -5.40
C GLU A 39 5.70 -2.06 -5.02
N TRP A 40 6.35 -3.21 -4.90
CA TRP A 40 7.78 -3.30 -4.75
C TRP A 40 8.35 -4.32 -5.72
N ARG A 41 9.51 -4.01 -6.29
CA ARG A 41 10.10 -4.78 -7.39
C ARG A 41 11.44 -5.37 -7.00
N ASP A 42 11.58 -6.69 -7.13
CA ASP A 42 12.87 -7.36 -7.10
C ASP A 42 13.33 -7.68 -8.53
N ALA A 43 14.12 -6.77 -9.11
CA ALA A 43 14.65 -6.97 -10.46
C ALA A 43 15.66 -8.14 -10.56
N GLN A 44 16.30 -8.52 -9.46
CA GLN A 44 17.28 -9.61 -9.44
C GLN A 44 16.58 -10.97 -9.35
N ALA A 45 15.48 -11.05 -8.60
CA ALA A 45 14.68 -12.25 -8.53
C ALA A 45 13.62 -12.36 -9.64
N GLY A 46 13.29 -11.27 -10.33
CA GLY A 46 12.34 -11.28 -11.45
C GLY A 46 10.87 -11.33 -11.01
N PHE A 47 10.52 -10.61 -9.94
CA PHE A 47 9.13 -10.52 -9.48
C PHE A 47 8.77 -9.15 -8.91
N THR A 48 7.48 -8.86 -8.90
CA THR A 48 6.87 -7.71 -8.24
C THR A 48 6.00 -8.19 -7.09
N PHE A 49 6.19 -7.62 -5.90
CA PHE A 49 5.27 -7.75 -4.79
C PHE A 49 4.21 -6.63 -4.87
N VAL A 50 2.94 -7.03 -4.91
CA VAL A 50 1.80 -6.12 -4.94
C VAL A 50 1.05 -6.22 -3.62
N GLY A 51 1.17 -5.17 -2.82
CA GLY A 51 0.46 -5.02 -1.56
C GLY A 51 -0.91 -4.35 -1.74
N PRO A 52 -1.74 -4.39 -0.70
CA PRO A 52 -3.05 -3.75 -0.71
C PRO A 52 -2.93 -2.22 -0.80
N ALA A 53 -4.01 -1.57 -1.23
CA ALA A 53 -4.03 -0.10 -1.34
C ALA A 53 -3.75 0.62 -0.01
N ARG A 54 -4.09 0.00 1.14
CA ARG A 54 -3.81 0.55 2.47
C ARG A 54 -2.31 0.69 2.79
N TRP A 55 -1.44 0.03 2.04
CA TRP A 55 0.01 0.17 2.18
C TRP A 55 0.58 1.36 1.39
N ALA A 56 -0.13 1.85 0.38
CA ALA A 56 0.38 2.88 -0.51
C ALA A 56 0.65 4.19 0.24
N GLY A 57 1.90 4.66 0.20
CA GLY A 57 2.33 5.87 0.90
C GLY A 57 2.56 5.72 2.41
N VAL A 58 2.29 4.55 2.98
CA VAL A 58 2.46 4.25 4.42
C VAL A 58 3.62 3.28 4.65
N VAL A 59 3.67 2.22 3.84
CA VAL A 59 4.68 1.17 3.98
C VAL A 59 5.92 1.49 3.16
N GLN A 60 7.08 1.27 3.77
CA GLN A 60 8.38 1.44 3.14
C GLN A 60 9.04 0.08 2.92
N ALA A 61 9.65 -0.09 1.75
CA ALA A 61 10.45 -1.25 1.40
C ALA A 61 11.93 -0.97 1.72
N VAL A 62 12.48 -1.69 2.70
CA VAL A 62 13.88 -1.56 3.11
C VAL A 62 14.62 -2.84 2.74
N ARG A 63 15.61 -2.76 1.85
CA ARG A 63 16.42 -3.92 1.46
C ARG A 63 17.16 -4.47 2.69
N LEU A 64 17.29 -5.79 2.76
CA LEU A 64 18.04 -6.45 3.82
C LEU A 64 19.53 -6.12 3.70
N GLU A 65 20.21 -5.98 4.84
CA GLU A 65 21.66 -5.77 4.86
C GLU A 65 22.42 -7.03 4.41
N HIS A 66 21.84 -8.20 4.66
CA HIS A 66 22.41 -9.49 4.32
C HIS A 66 21.37 -10.39 3.65
N GLY A 67 21.75 -10.98 2.52
CA GLY A 67 20.90 -11.87 1.72
C GLY A 67 19.92 -11.13 0.79
N ASP A 68 19.37 -11.88 -0.16
CA ASP A 68 18.35 -11.36 -1.08
C ASP A 68 16.98 -11.30 -0.40
N GLY A 69 16.39 -10.10 -0.37
CA GLY A 69 15.09 -9.87 0.24
C GLY A 69 14.82 -8.40 0.58
N VAL A 70 13.65 -8.18 1.15
CA VAL A 70 13.17 -6.87 1.56
C VAL A 70 12.35 -6.97 2.83
N ARG A 71 12.45 -5.95 3.67
CA ARG A 71 11.64 -5.76 4.86
C ARG A 71 10.63 -4.66 4.59
N PHE A 72 9.35 -4.94 4.79
CA PHE A 72 8.31 -3.93 4.72
C PHE A 72 8.06 -3.36 6.10
N VAL A 73 8.22 -2.04 6.24
CA VAL A 73 8.14 -1.33 7.52
C VAL A 73 7.10 -0.22 7.49
N ALA A 74 6.40 -0.04 8.61
CA ALA A 74 5.48 1.08 8.83
C ALA A 74 5.59 1.53 10.30
N GLY A 75 5.70 2.85 10.53
CA GLY A 75 5.80 3.39 11.89
C GLY A 75 6.96 2.82 12.72
N GLY A 76 8.06 2.43 12.09
CA GLY A 76 9.22 1.80 12.75
C GLY A 76 9.06 0.31 13.09
N LYS A 77 7.89 -0.29 12.79
CA LYS A 77 7.64 -1.73 12.97
C LYS A 77 7.81 -2.47 11.65
N THR A 78 8.26 -3.71 11.74
CA THR A 78 8.34 -4.61 10.58
C THR A 78 7.01 -5.33 10.43
N LEU A 79 6.35 -5.17 9.29
CA LEU A 79 5.09 -5.84 8.98
C LEU A 79 5.33 -7.27 8.50
N LEU A 80 6.29 -7.42 7.57
CA LEU A 80 6.79 -8.71 7.14
C LEU A 80 8.15 -8.54 6.45
N THR A 81 8.87 -9.65 6.33
CA THR A 81 10.08 -9.75 5.52
C THR A 81 9.86 -10.74 4.40
N LEU A 82 10.21 -10.36 3.17
CA LEU A 82 10.31 -11.26 2.03
C LEU A 82 11.76 -11.70 1.85
N HIS A 83 11.94 -12.97 1.59
CA HIS A 83 13.20 -13.54 1.13
C HIS A 83 13.01 -14.14 -0.24
N SER A 84 13.96 -13.90 -1.14
CA SER A 84 14.03 -14.56 -2.45
C SER A 84 15.27 -15.44 -2.50
N GLY A 85 15.16 -16.62 -3.11
CA GLY A 85 16.24 -17.61 -3.05
C GLY A 85 16.04 -18.79 -3.97
N ASP A 86 17.04 -19.66 -4.01
CA ASP A 86 16.88 -21.00 -4.58
C ASP A 86 16.11 -21.92 -3.61
N GLU A 87 15.83 -23.13 -4.06
CA GLU A 87 15.09 -24.11 -3.26
C GLU A 87 15.83 -24.53 -1.98
N ALA A 88 17.16 -24.53 -1.97
CA ALA A 88 17.93 -24.94 -0.81
C ALA A 88 17.81 -23.90 0.31
N LYS A 89 17.98 -22.61 -0.04
CA LYS A 89 17.77 -21.48 0.87
C LYS A 89 16.34 -21.46 1.38
N ALA A 90 15.35 -21.63 0.50
CA ALA A 90 13.94 -21.66 0.90
C ALA A 90 13.63 -22.78 1.89
N ARG A 91 14.19 -23.99 1.68
CA ARG A 91 13.99 -25.12 2.60
C ARG A 91 14.53 -24.84 4.00
N ILE A 92 15.68 -24.17 4.10
CA ILE A 92 16.27 -23.76 5.37
C ILE A 92 15.39 -22.73 6.08
N LEU A 93 14.88 -21.74 5.34
CA LEU A 93 14.00 -20.71 5.88
C LEU A 93 12.68 -21.30 6.37
N VAL A 94 12.04 -22.15 5.57
CA VAL A 94 10.80 -22.84 5.96
C VAL A 94 11.01 -23.73 7.19
N ALA A 95 12.14 -24.45 7.26
CA ALA A 95 12.49 -25.22 8.46
C ALA A 95 12.70 -24.35 9.71
N SER A 96 13.00 -23.06 9.52
CA SER A 96 13.20 -22.08 10.59
C SER A 96 11.91 -21.33 10.97
N GLY A 97 10.79 -21.63 10.30
CA GLY A 97 9.46 -21.07 10.60
C GLY A 97 8.92 -20.09 9.55
N ASP A 98 9.66 -19.80 8.47
CA ASP A 98 9.12 -19.02 7.36
C ASP A 98 8.05 -19.79 6.58
N ARG A 99 7.22 -19.06 5.83
CA ARG A 99 6.24 -19.66 4.91
C ARG A 99 6.64 -19.44 3.46
N GLU A 100 6.59 -20.48 2.64
CA GLU A 100 6.68 -20.34 1.20
C GLU A 100 5.44 -19.61 0.65
N LEU A 101 5.68 -18.59 -0.16
CA LEU A 101 4.63 -17.76 -0.74
C LEU A 101 4.38 -18.10 -2.21
N SER A 102 5.47 -18.27 -2.96
CA SER A 102 5.40 -18.52 -4.39
C SER A 102 6.70 -19.13 -4.92
N ARG A 103 6.58 -19.90 -5.99
CA ARG A 103 7.69 -20.57 -6.67
C ARG A 103 7.56 -20.46 -8.19
N HIS A 104 8.67 -20.14 -8.84
CA HIS A 104 8.78 -20.05 -10.29
C HIS A 104 10.23 -20.27 -10.74
N ASP A 105 10.45 -21.11 -11.76
CA ASP A 105 11.77 -21.36 -12.38
C ASP A 105 12.92 -21.61 -11.39
N GLY A 106 12.67 -22.43 -10.35
CA GLY A 106 13.66 -22.77 -9.33
C GLY A 106 13.97 -21.64 -8.33
N ARG A 107 13.31 -20.49 -8.47
CA ARG A 107 13.30 -19.40 -7.49
C ARG A 107 12.09 -19.55 -6.58
N VAL A 108 12.30 -19.31 -5.30
CA VAL A 108 11.27 -19.37 -4.27
C VAL A 108 11.25 -18.06 -3.50
N VAL A 109 10.04 -17.55 -3.23
CA VAL A 109 9.79 -16.43 -2.32
C VAL A 109 9.24 -16.98 -1.02
N THR A 110 9.91 -16.71 0.09
CA THR A 110 9.43 -17.03 1.44
C THR A 110 9.14 -15.75 2.21
N ILE A 111 8.28 -15.86 3.22
CA ILE A 111 7.94 -14.77 4.13
C ILE A 111 8.25 -15.12 5.57
N THR A 112 8.79 -14.14 6.28
CA THR A 112 8.79 -14.11 7.74
C THR A 112 7.74 -13.08 8.16
N PRO A 113 6.65 -13.50 8.85
CA PRO A 113 5.67 -12.55 9.37
C PRO A 113 6.32 -11.64 10.42
N GLY A 114 5.98 -10.35 10.39
CA GLY A 114 6.34 -9.38 11.42
C GLY A 114 5.16 -9.08 12.35
N ASP A 115 5.18 -7.89 12.94
CA ASP A 115 4.04 -7.35 13.70
C ASP A 115 2.96 -6.86 12.74
N ASP A 116 1.74 -7.32 12.93
CA ASP A 116 0.55 -6.98 12.13
C ASP A 116 0.12 -5.51 12.21
N GLY A 117 0.71 -4.73 13.13
CA GLY A 117 0.57 -3.28 13.21
C GLY A 117 -0.89 -2.81 13.30
N GLU A 118 -1.14 -1.54 13.02
CA GLU A 118 -2.46 -0.89 13.10
C GLU A 118 -3.40 -1.33 11.95
N GLY A 119 -3.66 -2.63 11.78
CA GLY A 119 -4.48 -3.17 10.70
C GLY A 119 -3.77 -3.23 9.35
N LEU A 120 -2.43 -3.22 9.36
CA LEU A 120 -1.61 -3.32 8.15
C LEU A 120 -1.19 -4.76 7.82
N GLY A 121 -1.49 -5.72 8.68
CA GLY A 121 -1.34 -7.14 8.40
C GLY A 121 -2.06 -7.56 7.11
N LEU A 122 -1.48 -8.53 6.40
CA LEU A 122 -2.03 -9.08 5.17
C LEU A 122 -2.84 -10.33 5.46
N SER A 123 -3.98 -10.49 4.79
CA SER A 123 -4.70 -11.77 4.81
C SER A 123 -3.97 -12.84 3.99
N ASP A 124 -4.34 -14.10 4.19
CA ASP A 124 -3.78 -15.20 3.41
C ASP A 124 -4.08 -15.08 1.91
N ASP A 125 -5.26 -14.58 1.55
CA ASP A 125 -5.65 -14.34 0.16
C ASP A 125 -4.84 -13.21 -0.47
N GLU A 126 -4.60 -12.13 0.28
CA GLU A 126 -3.75 -11.02 -0.16
C GLU A 126 -2.32 -11.50 -0.38
N LEU A 127 -1.78 -12.30 0.54
CA LEU A 127 -0.47 -12.91 0.40
C LEU A 127 -0.39 -13.84 -0.81
N ALA A 128 -1.39 -14.71 -1.02
CA ALA A 128 -1.42 -15.63 -2.14
C ALA A 128 -1.42 -14.93 -3.50
N ALA A 129 -2.00 -13.73 -3.58
CA ALA A 129 -2.04 -12.91 -4.80
C ALA A 129 -0.90 -11.87 -4.88
N ALA A 130 -0.04 -11.77 -3.87
CA ALA A 130 0.91 -10.67 -3.77
C ALA A 130 2.12 -10.79 -4.70
N VAL A 131 2.53 -12.00 -5.09
CA VAL A 131 3.72 -12.19 -5.95
C VAL A 131 3.31 -12.30 -7.40
N GLN A 132 3.88 -11.43 -8.24
CA GLN A 132 3.74 -11.46 -9.69
C GLN A 132 5.11 -11.67 -10.32
N TRP A 133 5.34 -12.87 -10.85
CA TRP A 133 6.57 -13.20 -11.57
C TRP A 133 6.59 -12.54 -12.96
N ASP A 134 7.79 -12.22 -13.44
CA ASP A 134 7.97 -11.75 -14.80
C ASP A 134 7.54 -12.78 -15.83
N GLY A 135 6.76 -12.33 -16.82
CA GLY A 135 6.34 -13.21 -17.91
C GLY A 135 5.32 -14.28 -17.52
N ALA A 136 4.97 -14.40 -16.23
CA ALA A 136 3.85 -15.22 -15.77
C ALA A 136 2.54 -14.44 -15.83
N ALA A 137 1.41 -15.14 -16.04
CA ALA A 137 0.11 -14.51 -15.89
C ALA A 137 -0.10 -14.10 -14.41
N SER A 138 -0.73 -12.95 -14.16
CA SER A 138 -1.04 -12.53 -12.78
C SER A 138 -1.82 -13.64 -12.05
N GLY A 139 -1.25 -14.20 -10.98
CA GLY A 139 -1.85 -15.29 -10.21
C GLY A 139 -1.30 -16.70 -10.51
N GLU A 140 -0.32 -16.85 -11.40
CA GLU A 140 0.49 -18.07 -11.53
C GLU A 140 1.47 -18.18 -10.36
N ALA A 141 0.93 -18.29 -9.14
CA ALA A 141 1.67 -18.89 -8.04
C ALA A 141 1.50 -20.40 -8.21
N SER A 142 2.52 -21.07 -8.76
CA SER A 142 2.62 -22.53 -8.66
C SER A 142 2.66 -22.86 -7.16
N ARG A 143 1.54 -23.36 -6.64
CA ARG A 143 1.36 -23.71 -5.22
C ARG A 143 1.84 -25.13 -4.96
#